data_AF-A0A3N5EBA3-F1
#
_entry.id   AF-A0A3N5EBA3-F1
#
_cell.length_a   1.000
_cell.length_b   1.000
_cell.length_c   1.000
_cell.angle_alpha   90.00
_cell.angle_beta   90.00
_cell.angle_gamma   90.00
#
_symmetry.space_group_name_H-M   'P 1'
#
loop_
_entity.id
_entity.type
_entity.pdbx_description
1 polymer ?
#
loop_
_entity_poly.entity_id
_entity_poly.type
_entity_poly.pdbx_seq_one_letter_code
_entity_poly.pdbx_strand_id
1 'polypeptide(L)'
;MTGQTIRWAMAFAATATLSGSIVLSAARSPEPVVVPTVEKRDPASVTDIELELILNKIREGDLLSQKSDVVGAKRAWDEARRMGEGLWPIHEGLGDSYARAKLTTDALREYQLAASLVPEKLAPMRSTIAAKRAATLSASGRPLEALRVYLDLNRPDLFGNRMLAIAIETADAVEMIERHAEVFDARLYSLAAAVHRKRDRQVEAAEAMGKFAVRVAPWDEAGNMRAVRALRETRRFDAAIDKGLYCLGYQTIDREGVGDDRQRARFLGVTLVGDDCVAERDVGVDADIHQLVQGLPGWVAGGMIRRETLGSIGAGDAD
;
A
#
# COMPACT_ATOMS: atom_id res chain seq x y z
N MET A 1 -59.92 -38.54 -10.25
CA MET A 1 -58.68 -37.92 -9.73
C MET A 1 -58.15 -38.79 -8.60
N THR A 2 -56.86 -39.10 -8.61
CA THR A 2 -56.23 -39.99 -7.62
C THR A 2 -55.81 -39.19 -6.37
N GLY A 3 -55.75 -39.82 -5.19
CA GLY A 3 -55.35 -39.11 -3.96
C GLY A 3 -53.97 -38.44 -4.03
N GLN A 4 -53.08 -38.91 -4.93
CA GLN A 4 -51.79 -38.26 -5.20
C GLN A 4 -51.92 -36.89 -5.88
N THR A 5 -52.87 -36.70 -6.79
CA THR A 5 -53.03 -35.41 -7.47
C THR A 5 -53.51 -34.32 -6.51
N ILE A 6 -54.36 -34.68 -5.54
CA ILE A 6 -54.82 -33.76 -4.49
C ILE A 6 -53.66 -33.36 -3.56
N ARG A 7 -52.78 -34.29 -3.19
CA ARG A 7 -51.62 -34.00 -2.32
C ARG A 7 -50.62 -33.06 -2.98
N TRP A 8 -50.33 -33.25 -4.26
CA TRP A 8 -49.46 -32.34 -5.01
C TRP A 8 -50.06 -30.95 -5.16
N ALA A 9 -51.36 -30.84 -5.46
CA ALA A 9 -52.04 -29.55 -5.55
C ALA A 9 -51.97 -28.76 -4.22
N MET A 10 -52.15 -29.44 -3.07
CA MET A 10 -52.04 -28.83 -1.75
C MET A 10 -50.60 -28.36 -1.44
N ALA A 11 -49.59 -29.14 -1.81
CA ALA A 11 -48.19 -28.76 -1.61
C ALA A 11 -47.83 -27.50 -2.41
N PHE A 12 -48.24 -27.43 -3.68
CA PHE A 12 -48.03 -26.24 -4.51
C PHE A 12 -48.76 -25.01 -3.96
N ALA A 13 -50.01 -25.16 -3.49
CA ALA A 13 -50.74 -24.06 -2.88
C ALA A 13 -50.05 -23.54 -1.61
N ALA A 14 -49.53 -24.43 -0.75
CA ALA A 14 -48.80 -24.06 0.46
C ALA A 14 -47.50 -23.31 0.14
N THR A 15 -46.72 -23.81 -0.83
CA THR A 15 -45.48 -23.15 -1.26
C THR A 15 -45.76 -21.78 -1.89
N ALA A 16 -46.76 -21.68 -2.78
CA ALA A 16 -47.14 -20.41 -3.40
C ALA A 16 -47.59 -19.37 -2.36
N THR A 17 -48.34 -19.81 -1.33
CA THR A 17 -48.80 -18.93 -0.24
C THR A 17 -47.63 -18.44 0.61
N LEU A 18 -46.69 -19.32 0.95
CA LEU A 18 -45.47 -18.96 1.69
C LEU A 18 -44.59 -18.00 0.88
N SER A 19 -44.34 -18.28 -0.40
CA SER A 19 -43.57 -17.39 -1.27
C SER A 19 -44.24 -16.02 -1.41
N GLY A 20 -45.57 -15.99 -1.59
CA GLY A 20 -46.35 -14.75 -1.63
C GLY A 20 -46.22 -13.93 -0.34
N SER A 21 -46.25 -14.57 0.83
CA SER A 21 -46.09 -13.88 2.12
C SER A 21 -44.70 -13.30 2.34
N ILE A 22 -43.65 -13.95 1.84
CA ILE A 22 -42.27 -13.44 1.91
C ILE A 22 -42.11 -12.23 0.98
N VAL A 23 -42.68 -12.30 -0.24
CA VAL A 23 -42.64 -11.17 -1.18
C VAL A 23 -43.47 -9.99 -0.67
N LEU A 24 -44.66 -10.21 -0.10
CA LEU A 24 -45.47 -9.14 0.51
C LEU A 24 -44.80 -8.54 1.77
N SER A 25 -44.10 -9.36 2.56
CA SER A 25 -43.31 -8.88 3.70
C SER A 25 -42.09 -8.07 3.26
N ALA A 26 -41.41 -8.48 2.19
CA ALA A 26 -40.31 -7.74 1.58
C ALA A 26 -40.77 -6.47 0.83
N ALA A 27 -41.99 -6.48 0.27
CA ALA A 27 -42.58 -5.34 -0.42
C ALA A 27 -43.07 -4.25 0.54
N ARG A 28 -43.37 -4.60 1.81
CA ARG A 28 -43.41 -3.63 2.91
C ARG A 28 -41.98 -3.25 3.26
N SER A 29 -41.34 -2.49 2.38
CA SER A 29 -40.19 -1.69 2.77
C SER A 29 -40.64 -0.88 3.98
N PRO A 30 -40.06 -1.06 5.17
CA PRO A 30 -40.36 -0.18 6.29
C PRO A 30 -40.19 1.23 5.77
N GLU A 31 -41.18 2.10 6.00
CA GLU A 31 -41.02 3.52 5.70
C GLU A 31 -39.66 3.93 6.23
N PRO A 32 -38.79 4.55 5.41
CA PRO A 32 -37.45 4.89 5.83
C PRO A 32 -37.62 5.68 7.12
N VAL A 33 -37.15 5.09 8.23
CA VAL A 33 -37.20 5.76 9.53
C VAL A 33 -36.52 7.09 9.29
N VAL A 34 -37.30 8.17 9.33
CA VAL A 34 -36.78 9.53 9.16
C VAL A 34 -35.97 9.78 10.42
N VAL A 35 -34.72 9.34 10.39
CA VAL A 35 -33.77 9.63 11.46
C VAL A 35 -33.63 11.14 11.43
N PRO A 36 -34.01 11.86 12.50
CA PRO A 36 -33.87 13.30 12.52
C PRO A 36 -32.42 13.62 12.19
N THR A 37 -32.22 14.38 11.11
CA THR A 37 -30.89 14.85 10.72
C THR A 37 -30.37 15.71 11.84
N VAL A 38 -29.41 15.18 12.59
CA VAL A 38 -28.68 15.95 13.60
C VAL A 38 -27.85 16.98 12.85
N GLU A 39 -28.07 18.25 13.16
CA GLU A 39 -27.31 19.34 12.55
C GLU A 39 -25.83 19.19 12.90
N LYS A 40 -24.97 19.18 11.89
CA LYS A 40 -23.52 19.08 12.08
C LYS A 40 -23.03 20.34 12.78
N ARG A 41 -22.30 20.18 13.87
CA ARG A 41 -21.67 21.31 14.57
C ARG A 41 -20.47 21.82 13.78
N ASP A 42 -20.28 23.13 13.80
CA ASP A 42 -19.04 23.76 13.38
C ASP A 42 -17.97 23.52 14.47
N PRO A 43 -16.81 22.92 14.15
CA PRO A 43 -15.72 22.76 15.11
C PRO A 43 -15.29 24.07 15.77
N ALA A 44 -15.42 25.21 15.09
CA ALA A 44 -15.07 26.51 15.64
C ALA A 44 -16.06 27.03 16.70
N SER A 45 -17.29 26.50 16.73
CA SER A 45 -18.33 26.94 17.67
C SER A 45 -18.30 26.16 18.99
N VAL A 46 -17.47 25.12 19.12
CA VAL A 46 -17.45 24.24 20.28
C VAL A 46 -16.38 24.68 21.25
N THR A 47 -16.78 25.01 22.48
CA THR A 47 -15.85 25.37 23.55
C THR A 47 -15.14 24.13 24.13
N ASP A 48 -13.98 24.32 24.74
CA ASP A 48 -13.24 23.23 25.40
C ASP A 48 -14.09 22.52 26.48
N ILE A 49 -14.94 23.28 27.19
CA ILE A 49 -15.85 22.76 28.21
C ILE A 49 -16.90 21.84 27.58
N GLU A 50 -17.52 22.27 26.47
CA GLU A 50 -18.49 21.44 25.75
C GLU A 50 -17.82 20.18 25.20
N LEU A 51 -16.61 20.30 24.65
CA LEU A 51 -15.86 19.15 24.16
C LEU A 51 -15.62 18.13 25.27
N GLU A 52 -15.17 18.57 26.45
CA GLU A 52 -14.98 17.67 27.60
C GLU A 52 -16.28 17.04 28.10
N LEU A 53 -17.41 17.77 28.06
CA LEU A 53 -18.71 17.19 28.39
C LEU A 53 -19.10 16.06 27.42
N ILE A 54 -18.82 16.22 26.13
CA ILE A 54 -19.05 15.17 25.12
C ILE A 54 -18.11 13.99 25.36
N LEU A 55 -16.82 14.24 25.61
CA LEU A 55 -15.85 13.18 25.91
C LEU A 55 -16.20 12.42 27.19
N ASN A 56 -16.75 13.10 28.20
CA ASN A 56 -17.27 12.46 29.41
C ASN A 56 -18.41 11.48 29.11
N LYS A 57 -19.27 11.76 28.12
CA LYS A 57 -20.30 10.82 27.68
C LYS A 57 -19.72 9.58 27.01
N ILE A 58 -18.62 9.71 26.26
CA ILE A 58 -17.89 8.56 25.72
C ILE A 58 -17.31 7.71 26.87
N ARG A 59 -16.67 8.35 27.85
CA ARG A 59 -16.10 7.69 29.04
C ARG A 59 -17.19 7.00 29.89
N GLU A 60 -18.36 7.62 30.04
CA GLU A 60 -19.53 7.02 30.70
C GLU A 60 -19.95 5.73 29.97
N GLY A 61 -20.07 5.77 28.64
CA GLY A 61 -20.40 4.59 27.85
C GLY A 61 -19.37 3.47 27.98
N ASP A 62 -18.08 3.80 28.02
CA ASP A 62 -17.00 2.83 28.24
C ASP A 62 -17.11 2.14 29.60
N LEU A 63 -17.38 2.90 30.67
CA LEU A 63 -17.55 2.36 32.02
C LEU A 63 -18.78 1.45 32.12
N LEU A 64 -19.87 1.80 31.45
CA LEU A 64 -21.08 0.96 31.38
C LEU A 64 -20.80 -0.33 30.61
N SER A 65 -20.08 -0.24 29.49
CA SER A 65 -19.69 -1.42 28.71
C SER A 65 -18.80 -2.37 29.51
N GLN A 66 -17.87 -1.84 30.33
CA GLN A 66 -17.03 -2.66 31.22
C GLN A 66 -17.86 -3.37 32.30
N LYS A 67 -18.95 -2.76 32.75
CA LYS A 67 -19.93 -3.37 33.67
C LYS A 67 -20.92 -4.30 32.97
N SER A 68 -20.71 -4.61 31.68
CA SER A 68 -21.62 -5.40 30.84
C SER A 68 -23.02 -4.79 30.65
N ASP A 69 -23.21 -3.51 30.97
CA ASP A 69 -24.44 -2.77 30.64
C ASP A 69 -24.34 -2.22 29.20
N VAL A 70 -24.55 -3.12 28.23
CA VAL A 70 -24.44 -2.79 26.81
C VAL A 70 -25.52 -1.77 26.37
N VAL A 71 -26.70 -1.81 26.98
CA VAL A 71 -27.81 -0.90 26.64
C VAL A 71 -27.50 0.51 27.15
N GLY A 72 -27.06 0.64 28.41
CA GLY A 72 -26.61 1.91 28.97
C GLY A 72 -25.43 2.48 28.20
N ALA A 73 -24.44 1.65 27.87
CA ALA A 73 -23.28 2.06 27.08
C ALA A 73 -23.68 2.66 25.73
N LYS A 74 -24.55 1.97 24.98
CA LYS A 74 -25.05 2.46 23.69
C LYS A 74 -25.78 3.79 23.82
N ARG A 75 -26.64 3.96 24.84
CA ARG A 75 -27.33 5.23 25.08
C ARG A 75 -26.35 6.39 25.33
N ALA A 76 -25.33 6.18 26.16
CA ALA A 76 -24.32 7.19 26.44
C ALA A 76 -23.49 7.54 25.19
N TRP A 77 -23.08 6.54 24.41
CA TRP A 77 -22.35 6.75 23.15
C TRP A 77 -23.21 7.42 22.07
N ASP A 78 -24.49 7.07 21.95
CA ASP A 78 -25.41 7.72 21.01
C ASP A 78 -25.69 9.18 21.41
N GLU A 79 -25.76 9.47 22.72
CA GLU A 79 -25.82 10.84 23.22
C GLU A 79 -24.54 11.63 22.89
N ALA A 80 -23.36 11.03 23.10
CA ALA A 80 -22.09 11.65 22.72
C ALA A 80 -22.03 11.93 21.22
N ARG A 81 -22.44 10.97 20.38
CA ARG A 81 -22.53 11.14 18.92
C ARG A 81 -23.44 12.31 18.57
N ARG A 82 -24.65 12.36 19.15
CA ARG A 82 -25.62 13.43 18.90
C ARG A 82 -25.08 14.80 19.30
N MET A 83 -24.36 14.89 20.41
CA MET A 83 -23.78 16.17 20.88
C MET A 83 -22.57 16.60 20.06
N GLY A 84 -21.78 15.66 19.55
CA GLY A 84 -20.54 15.93 18.81
C GLY A 84 -20.61 15.66 17.31
N GLU A 85 -21.79 15.56 16.72
CA GLU A 85 -21.97 15.32 15.29
C GLU A 85 -21.21 16.38 14.47
N GLY A 86 -20.35 15.92 13.55
CA GLY A 86 -19.48 16.80 12.75
C GLY A 86 -18.11 17.08 13.38
N LEU A 87 -17.85 16.65 14.61
CA LEU A 87 -16.55 16.80 15.27
C LEU A 87 -15.72 15.52 15.12
N TRP A 88 -14.66 15.57 14.30
CA TRP A 88 -13.80 14.40 14.06
C TRP A 88 -13.23 13.76 15.34
N PRO A 89 -12.84 14.48 16.42
CA PRO A 89 -12.29 13.83 17.63
C PRO A 89 -13.34 13.00 18.36
N ILE A 90 -14.61 13.39 18.29
CA ILE A 90 -15.71 12.66 18.92
C ILE A 90 -15.95 11.35 18.16
N HIS A 91 -16.01 11.40 16.83
CA HIS A 91 -16.14 10.20 16.01
C HIS A 91 -14.91 9.27 16.16
N GLU A 92 -13.68 9.80 16.26
CA GLU A 92 -12.51 8.98 16.57
C GLU A 92 -12.65 8.29 17.94
N GLY A 93 -13.02 9.04 18.97
CA GLY A 93 -13.23 8.51 20.32
C GLY A 93 -14.31 7.44 20.39
N LEU A 94 -15.43 7.64 19.69
CA LEU A 94 -16.49 6.64 19.54
C LEU A 94 -15.99 5.39 18.80
N GLY A 95 -15.20 5.56 17.74
CA GLY A 95 -14.55 4.46 17.04
C GLY A 95 -13.69 3.61 17.97
N ASP A 96 -12.88 4.26 18.81
CA ASP A 96 -12.04 3.59 19.82
C ASP A 96 -12.89 2.83 20.86
N SER A 97 -13.97 3.44 21.35
CA SER A 97 -14.91 2.82 22.30
C SER A 97 -15.61 1.60 21.72
N TYR A 98 -16.17 1.72 20.51
CA TYR A 98 -16.82 0.62 19.81
C TYR A 98 -15.85 -0.52 19.49
N ALA A 99 -14.60 -0.21 19.12
CA ALA A 99 -13.57 -1.21 18.88
C ALA A 99 -13.28 -2.02 20.16
N ARG A 100 -13.12 -1.36 21.31
CA ARG A 100 -12.94 -2.03 22.62
C ARG A 100 -14.14 -2.91 23.00
N ALA A 101 -15.35 -2.45 22.71
CA ALA A 101 -16.58 -3.18 22.95
C ALA A 101 -16.87 -4.29 21.93
N LYS A 102 -15.95 -4.55 20.98
CA LYS A 102 -16.09 -5.52 19.88
C LYS A 102 -17.30 -5.22 18.95
N LEU A 103 -17.73 -3.97 18.90
CA LEU A 103 -18.74 -3.46 17.97
C LEU A 103 -18.06 -3.02 16.67
N THR A 104 -17.45 -3.97 15.97
CA THR A 104 -16.56 -3.70 14.82
C THR A 104 -17.21 -2.85 13.73
N THR A 105 -18.45 -3.17 13.33
CA THR A 105 -19.14 -2.45 12.26
C THR A 105 -19.33 -0.97 12.61
N ASP A 106 -19.71 -0.70 13.86
CA ASP A 106 -19.88 0.67 14.37
C ASP A 106 -18.54 1.39 14.44
N ALA A 107 -17.49 0.73 14.95
CA ALA A 107 -16.15 1.30 15.01
C ALA A 107 -15.61 1.72 13.64
N LEU A 108 -15.74 0.84 12.63
CA LEU A 108 -15.28 1.12 11.27
C LEU A 108 -16.01 2.29 10.63
N ARG A 109 -17.32 2.40 10.88
CA ARG A 109 -18.16 3.51 10.42
C ARG A 109 -17.70 4.82 11.06
N GLU A 110 -17.49 4.83 12.37
CA GLU A 110 -17.03 6.03 13.08
C GLU A 110 -15.64 6.48 12.64
N TYR A 111 -14.68 5.57 12.48
CA TYR A 111 -13.35 5.96 11.97
C TYR A 111 -13.39 6.53 10.55
N GLN A 112 -14.25 5.97 9.68
CA GLN A 112 -14.43 6.51 8.34
C GLN A 112 -15.00 7.93 8.38
N LEU A 113 -16.03 8.15 9.21
CA LEU A 113 -16.63 9.47 9.40
C LEU A 113 -15.61 10.46 9.99
N ALA A 114 -14.90 10.07 11.05
CA ALA A 114 -13.84 10.87 11.67
C ALA A 114 -12.80 11.32 10.64
N ALA A 115 -12.25 10.38 9.85
CA ALA A 115 -11.26 10.68 8.81
C ALA A 115 -11.77 11.67 7.75
N SER A 116 -13.06 11.60 7.39
CA SER A 116 -13.68 12.53 6.44
C SER A 116 -13.90 13.95 6.99
N LEU A 117 -13.96 14.09 8.31
CA LEU A 117 -14.21 15.36 9.01
C LEU A 117 -12.91 16.07 9.44
N VAL A 118 -11.75 15.42 9.35
CA VAL A 118 -10.48 16.06 9.71
C VAL A 118 -10.15 17.18 8.72
N PRO A 119 -9.88 18.41 9.20
CA PRO A 119 -9.45 19.51 8.35
C PRO A 119 -8.14 19.21 7.62
N GLU A 120 -7.97 19.75 6.41
CA GLU A 120 -6.76 19.54 5.59
C GLU A 120 -5.46 19.91 6.32
N LYS A 121 -5.49 20.99 7.11
CA LYS A 121 -4.35 21.43 7.95
C LYS A 121 -3.92 20.39 9.01
N LEU A 122 -4.77 19.41 9.31
CA LEU A 122 -4.52 18.30 10.23
C LEU A 122 -4.41 16.96 9.47
N ALA A 123 -3.97 16.96 8.22
CA ALA A 123 -3.78 15.75 7.43
C ALA A 123 -3.07 14.58 8.16
N PRO A 124 -2.05 14.79 9.03
CA PRO A 124 -1.46 13.70 9.81
C PRO A 124 -2.46 12.93 10.69
N MET A 125 -3.50 13.61 11.22
CA MET A 125 -4.54 12.95 12.02
C MET A 125 -5.40 12.00 11.18
N ARG A 126 -5.67 12.32 9.90
CA ARG A 126 -6.35 11.39 8.98
C ARG A 126 -5.60 10.08 8.85
N SER A 127 -4.27 10.15 8.74
CA SER A 127 -3.43 8.95 8.66
C SER A 127 -3.48 8.13 9.96
N THR A 128 -3.48 8.76 11.12
CA THR A 128 -3.63 8.09 12.43
C THR A 128 -4.98 7.37 12.54
N ILE A 129 -6.08 8.04 12.17
CA ILE A 129 -7.43 7.47 12.21
C ILE A 129 -7.58 6.31 11.22
N ALA A 130 -7.07 6.47 10.00
CA ALA A 130 -7.05 5.39 9.01
C ALA A 130 -6.21 4.19 9.49
N ALA A 131 -5.11 4.41 10.20
CA ALA A 131 -4.31 3.34 10.80
C ALA A 131 -5.06 2.60 11.92
N LYS A 132 -5.89 3.30 12.72
CA LYS A 132 -6.82 2.69 13.68
C LYS A 132 -7.87 1.85 12.97
N ARG A 133 -8.49 2.38 11.90
CA ARG A 133 -9.44 1.63 11.05
C ARG A 133 -8.82 0.35 10.48
N ALA A 134 -7.59 0.42 9.97
CA ALA A 134 -6.87 -0.75 9.46
C ALA A 134 -6.62 -1.78 10.56
N ALA A 135 -6.23 -1.36 11.77
CA ALA A 135 -6.08 -2.25 12.91
C ALA A 135 -7.40 -2.96 13.28
N THR A 136 -8.53 -2.23 13.26
CA THR A 136 -9.86 -2.80 13.50
C THR A 136 -10.29 -3.78 12.42
N LEU A 137 -9.99 -3.51 11.14
CA LEU A 137 -10.21 -4.45 10.03
C LEU A 137 -9.41 -5.73 10.23
N SER A 138 -8.13 -5.61 10.59
CA SER A 138 -7.26 -6.77 10.86
C SER A 138 -7.80 -7.61 12.02
N ALA A 139 -8.16 -6.97 13.14
CA ALA A 139 -8.67 -7.64 14.33
C ALA A 139 -10.04 -8.32 14.12
N SER A 140 -10.79 -7.91 13.09
CA SER A 140 -12.09 -8.49 12.75
C SER A 140 -12.03 -9.54 11.63
N GLY A 141 -10.83 -10.02 11.30
CA GLY A 141 -10.66 -11.08 10.29
C GLY A 141 -10.77 -10.56 8.85
N ARG A 142 -10.53 -9.26 8.62
CA ARG A 142 -10.50 -8.64 7.28
C ARG A 142 -9.10 -8.14 6.92
N PRO A 143 -8.07 -9.03 6.93
CA PRO A 143 -6.67 -8.61 6.81
C PRO A 143 -6.33 -8.01 5.45
N LEU A 144 -6.92 -8.49 4.36
CA LEU A 144 -6.68 -7.95 3.02
C LEU A 144 -7.16 -6.49 2.90
N GLU A 145 -8.31 -6.17 3.49
CA GLU A 145 -8.82 -4.80 3.54
C GLU A 145 -7.99 -3.91 4.45
N ALA A 146 -7.53 -4.44 5.59
CA ALA A 146 -6.60 -3.73 6.46
C ALA A 146 -5.29 -3.38 5.73
N LEU A 147 -4.73 -4.34 4.99
CA LEU A 147 -3.52 -4.13 4.19
C LEU A 147 -3.74 -3.07 3.12
N ARG A 148 -4.88 -3.09 2.42
CA ARG A 148 -5.22 -2.06 1.43
C ARG A 148 -5.24 -0.67 2.05
N VAL A 149 -5.85 -0.51 3.23
CA VAL A 149 -5.85 0.79 3.93
C VAL A 149 -4.43 1.23 4.30
N TYR A 150 -3.56 0.33 4.76
CA TYR A 150 -2.17 0.69 5.05
C TYR A 150 -1.36 1.06 3.80
N LEU A 151 -1.61 0.38 2.68
CA LEU A 151 -1.00 0.72 1.39
C LEU A 151 -1.48 2.08 0.90
N ASP A 152 -2.79 2.37 0.97
CA ASP A 152 -3.37 3.66 0.58
C ASP A 152 -2.80 4.83 1.41
N LEU A 153 -2.30 4.58 2.63
CA LEU A 153 -1.60 5.59 3.43
C LEU A 153 -0.19 5.91 2.90
N ASN A 154 0.40 5.02 2.11
CA ASN A 154 1.73 5.14 1.50
C ASN A 154 2.84 5.63 2.46
N ARG A 155 2.87 5.07 3.67
CA ARG A 155 3.90 5.33 4.69
C ARG A 155 4.60 4.02 5.09
N PRO A 156 5.39 3.40 4.18
CA PRO A 156 6.07 2.14 4.48
C PRO A 156 6.98 2.21 5.71
N ASP A 157 7.60 3.37 5.98
CA ASP A 157 8.48 3.55 7.14
C ASP A 157 7.73 3.46 8.49
N LEU A 158 6.46 3.89 8.53
CA LEU A 158 5.64 3.88 9.75
C LEU A 158 4.89 2.56 9.93
N PHE A 159 4.42 1.96 8.84
CA PHE A 159 3.52 0.81 8.89
C PHE A 159 4.12 -0.49 8.37
N GLY A 160 5.38 -0.50 7.91
CA GLY A 160 6.04 -1.66 7.31
C GLY A 160 5.92 -2.93 8.13
N ASN A 161 6.20 -2.88 9.44
CA ASN A 161 6.10 -4.04 10.33
C ASN A 161 4.65 -4.56 10.48
N ARG A 162 3.66 -3.67 10.52
CA ARG A 162 2.24 -4.05 10.61
C ARG A 162 1.76 -4.66 9.30
N MET A 163 2.11 -4.04 8.18
CA MET A 163 1.82 -4.58 6.85
C MET A 163 2.46 -5.95 6.65
N LEU A 164 3.71 -6.14 7.09
CA LEU A 164 4.41 -7.43 7.01
C LEU A 164 3.68 -8.51 7.80
N ALA A 165 3.29 -8.23 9.06
CA ALA A 165 2.56 -9.19 9.89
C ALA A 165 1.26 -9.65 9.22
N ILE A 166 0.47 -8.70 8.69
CA ILE A 166 -0.79 -9.00 7.97
C ILE A 166 -0.51 -9.78 6.68
N ALA A 167 0.50 -9.36 5.92
CA ALA A 167 0.79 -9.90 4.61
C ALA A 167 1.34 -11.33 4.66
N ILE A 168 2.06 -11.72 5.72
CA ILE A 168 2.54 -13.10 5.90
C ILE A 168 1.37 -14.08 5.95
N GLU A 169 0.32 -13.73 6.68
CA GLU A 169 -0.85 -14.59 6.95
C GLU A 169 -1.91 -14.57 5.84
N THR A 170 -1.82 -13.62 4.90
CA THR A 170 -2.88 -13.38 3.90
C THR A 170 -2.48 -13.86 2.51
N ALA A 171 -3.10 -14.92 2.00
CA ALA A 171 -2.98 -15.29 0.59
C ALA A 171 -3.32 -14.07 -0.29
N ASP A 172 -2.57 -13.80 -1.35
CA ASP A 172 -2.72 -12.65 -2.26
C ASP A 172 -2.19 -11.28 -1.77
N ALA A 173 -1.75 -11.15 -0.52
CA ALA A 173 -1.18 -9.89 -0.03
C ALA A 173 0.05 -9.42 -0.83
N VAL A 174 0.89 -10.36 -1.29
CA VAL A 174 2.13 -10.00 -1.99
C VAL A 174 1.84 -9.38 -3.35
N GLU A 175 0.91 -9.95 -4.10
CA GLU A 175 0.52 -9.39 -5.41
C GLU A 175 -0.06 -7.98 -5.25
N MET A 176 -0.88 -7.76 -4.22
CA MET A 176 -1.38 -6.42 -3.90
C MET A 176 -0.24 -5.44 -3.58
N ILE A 177 0.74 -5.85 -2.76
CA ILE A 177 1.90 -5.02 -2.40
C ILE A 177 2.73 -4.70 -3.65
N GLU A 178 3.02 -5.69 -4.50
CA GLU A 178 3.82 -5.50 -5.71
C GLU A 178 3.13 -4.56 -6.71
N ARG A 179 1.83 -4.73 -6.96
CA ARG A 179 1.07 -3.80 -7.80
C ARG A 179 1.08 -2.37 -7.24
N HIS A 180 0.96 -2.23 -5.92
CA HIS A 180 1.02 -0.91 -5.29
C HIS A 180 2.43 -0.30 -5.36
N ALA A 181 3.47 -1.14 -5.23
CA ALA A 181 4.86 -0.72 -5.39
C ALA A 181 5.18 -0.26 -6.83
N GLU A 182 4.52 -0.87 -7.82
CA GLU A 182 4.66 -0.50 -9.23
C GLU A 182 4.10 0.88 -9.54
N VAL A 183 2.98 1.24 -8.92
CA VAL A 183 2.24 2.46 -9.25
C VAL A 183 2.60 3.63 -8.32
N PHE A 184 2.84 3.38 -7.04
CA PHE A 184 2.89 4.45 -6.04
C PHE A 184 4.26 4.61 -5.35
N ASP A 185 4.83 3.54 -4.80
CA ASP A 185 6.09 3.63 -4.05
C ASP A 185 6.92 2.35 -4.14
N ALA A 186 8.02 2.42 -4.90
CA ALA A 186 8.92 1.29 -5.10
C ALA A 186 9.58 0.79 -3.80
N ARG A 187 9.58 1.57 -2.70
CA ARG A 187 10.07 1.10 -1.40
C ARG A 187 9.29 -0.11 -0.88
N LEU A 188 8.04 -0.27 -1.29
CA LEU A 188 7.20 -1.42 -0.95
C LEU A 188 7.71 -2.75 -1.51
N TYR A 189 8.60 -2.75 -2.51
CA TYR A 189 9.24 -4.00 -2.93
C TYR A 189 10.11 -4.63 -1.84
N SER A 190 10.67 -3.83 -0.92
CA SER A 190 11.38 -4.37 0.24
C SER A 190 10.44 -5.17 1.17
N LEU A 191 9.19 -4.72 1.29
CA LEU A 191 8.13 -5.41 2.02
C LEU A 191 7.72 -6.70 1.29
N ALA A 192 7.48 -6.65 -0.02
CA ALA A 192 7.18 -7.84 -0.82
C ALA A 192 8.30 -8.90 -0.69
N ALA A 193 9.56 -8.49 -0.78
CA ALA A 193 10.72 -9.36 -0.58
C ALA A 193 10.76 -9.99 0.81
N ALA A 194 10.38 -9.24 1.85
CA ALA A 194 10.28 -9.77 3.21
C ALA A 194 9.17 -10.81 3.36
N VAL A 195 8.00 -10.59 2.74
CA VAL A 195 6.89 -11.54 2.77
C VAL A 195 7.26 -12.83 2.03
N HIS A 196 7.84 -12.74 0.82
CA HIS A 196 8.30 -13.91 0.07
C HIS A 196 9.32 -14.74 0.86
N ARG A 197 10.30 -14.11 1.51
CA ARG A 197 11.26 -14.81 2.39
C ARG A 197 10.59 -15.57 3.52
N LYS A 198 9.57 -14.98 4.14
CA LYS A 198 8.81 -15.61 5.24
C LYS A 198 7.92 -16.77 4.76
N ARG A 199 7.70 -16.89 3.46
CA ARG A 199 6.94 -17.98 2.81
C ARG A 199 7.86 -18.97 2.08
N ASP A 200 9.16 -18.93 2.38
CA ASP A 200 10.20 -19.77 1.75
C ASP A 200 10.28 -19.63 0.21
N ARG A 201 9.86 -18.48 -0.33
CA ARG A 201 9.92 -18.12 -1.75
C ARG A 201 11.16 -17.28 -2.06
N GLN A 202 12.34 -17.92 -1.97
CA GLN A 202 13.64 -17.22 -2.08
C GLN A 202 13.85 -16.54 -3.43
N VAL A 203 13.34 -17.15 -4.50
CA VAL A 203 13.45 -16.64 -5.88
C VAL A 203 12.70 -15.32 -6.01
N GLU A 204 11.42 -15.33 -5.65
CA GLU A 204 10.53 -14.17 -5.74
C GLU A 204 10.97 -13.07 -4.78
N ALA A 205 11.52 -13.44 -3.61
CA ALA A 205 12.15 -12.50 -2.72
C ALA A 205 13.35 -11.79 -3.37
N ALA A 206 14.20 -12.51 -4.08
CA ALA A 206 15.35 -11.94 -4.79
C ALA A 206 14.90 -11.04 -5.93
N GLU A 207 13.88 -11.43 -6.70
CA GLU A 207 13.27 -10.61 -7.76
C GLU A 207 12.71 -9.30 -7.19
N ALA A 208 11.93 -9.35 -6.11
CA ALA A 208 11.39 -8.15 -5.46
C ALA A 208 12.50 -7.27 -4.89
N MET A 209 13.54 -7.84 -4.27
CA MET A 209 14.69 -7.08 -3.77
C MET A 209 15.46 -6.41 -4.91
N GLY A 210 15.56 -7.07 -6.06
CA GLY A 210 16.10 -6.48 -7.28
C GLY A 210 15.33 -5.25 -7.72
N LYS A 211 14.01 -5.37 -7.84
CA LYS A 211 13.11 -4.26 -8.17
C LYS A 211 13.27 -3.07 -7.20
N PHE A 212 13.39 -3.35 -5.88
CA PHE A 212 13.68 -2.33 -4.88
C PHE A 212 15.02 -1.62 -5.12
N ALA A 213 16.09 -2.39 -5.28
CA ALA A 213 17.44 -1.84 -5.37
C ALA A 213 17.62 -1.02 -6.66
N VAL A 214 17.01 -1.45 -7.77
CA VAL A 214 16.96 -0.71 -9.03
C VAL A 214 16.32 0.68 -8.86
N ARG A 215 15.14 0.73 -8.23
CA ARG A 215 14.27 1.92 -8.24
C ARG A 215 14.50 2.87 -7.08
N VAL A 216 14.98 2.38 -5.94
CA VAL A 216 15.06 3.17 -4.69
C VAL A 216 16.49 3.44 -4.29
N ALA A 217 17.36 2.44 -4.38
CA ALA A 217 18.72 2.53 -3.87
C ALA A 217 19.74 2.03 -4.91
N PRO A 218 19.79 2.64 -6.11
CA PRO A 218 20.67 2.18 -7.17
C PRO A 218 22.16 2.24 -6.78
N TRP A 219 22.50 3.11 -5.84
CA TRP A 219 23.84 3.26 -5.27
C TRP A 219 24.19 2.23 -4.19
N ASP A 220 23.24 1.42 -3.67
CA ASP A 220 23.53 0.37 -2.69
C ASP A 220 24.11 -0.87 -3.38
N GLU A 221 25.41 -0.79 -3.72
CA GLU A 221 26.15 -1.87 -4.39
C GLU A 221 26.05 -3.20 -3.62
N ALA A 222 26.12 -3.16 -2.28
CA ALA A 222 26.02 -4.35 -1.45
C ALA A 222 24.61 -4.97 -1.53
N GLY A 223 23.55 -4.15 -1.51
CA GLY A 223 22.17 -4.58 -1.75
C GLY A 223 21.98 -5.21 -3.13
N ASN A 224 22.45 -4.51 -4.17
CA ASN A 224 22.40 -4.97 -5.56
C ASN A 224 23.10 -6.32 -5.75
N MET A 225 24.33 -6.46 -5.25
CA MET A 225 25.11 -7.70 -5.38
C MET A 225 24.47 -8.89 -4.64
N ARG A 226 23.81 -8.66 -3.50
CA ARG A 226 23.04 -9.71 -2.81
C ARG A 226 21.85 -10.19 -3.64
N ALA A 227 21.10 -9.27 -4.25
CA ALA A 227 19.97 -9.62 -5.11
C ALA A 227 20.41 -10.39 -6.36
N VAL A 228 21.47 -9.93 -7.02
CA VAL A 228 22.09 -10.61 -8.19
C VAL A 228 22.55 -12.02 -7.84
N ARG A 229 23.24 -12.20 -6.70
CA ARG A 229 23.71 -13.52 -6.26
C ARG A 229 22.56 -14.49 -6.05
N ALA A 230 21.50 -14.06 -5.36
CA ALA A 230 20.32 -14.90 -5.12
C ALA A 230 19.59 -15.28 -6.44
N LEU A 231 19.53 -14.39 -7.42
CA LEU A 231 18.97 -14.70 -8.75
C LEU A 231 19.84 -15.69 -9.55
N ARG A 232 21.16 -15.62 -9.41
CA ARG A 232 22.09 -16.57 -10.04
C ARG A 232 22.01 -17.96 -9.41
N GLU A 233 21.96 -18.03 -8.08
CA GLU A 233 21.80 -19.30 -7.34
C GLU A 233 20.53 -20.05 -7.76
N THR A 234 19.49 -19.31 -8.14
CA THR A 234 18.20 -19.85 -8.59
C THR A 234 18.11 -20.03 -10.10
N ARG A 235 19.18 -19.77 -10.86
CA ARG A 235 19.23 -19.83 -12.35
C ARG A 235 18.15 -18.99 -13.05
N ARG A 236 17.69 -17.90 -12.42
CA ARG A 236 16.71 -16.96 -13.01
C ARG A 236 17.29 -15.59 -13.34
N PHE A 237 18.60 -15.43 -13.19
CA PHE A 237 19.29 -14.19 -13.51
C PHE A 237 19.10 -13.77 -14.97
N ASP A 238 19.20 -14.70 -15.92
CA ASP A 238 19.04 -14.39 -17.35
C ASP A 238 17.62 -13.91 -17.66
N ALA A 239 16.61 -14.59 -17.11
CA ALA A 239 15.21 -14.16 -17.23
C ALA A 239 14.94 -12.79 -16.56
N ALA A 240 15.72 -12.42 -15.54
CA ALA A 240 15.63 -11.09 -14.92
C ALA A 240 16.27 -10.01 -15.81
N ILE A 241 17.38 -10.33 -16.48
CA ILE A 241 17.99 -9.46 -17.51
C ILE A 241 17.01 -9.26 -18.67
N ASP A 242 16.40 -10.33 -19.19
CA ASP A 242 15.47 -10.26 -20.32
C ASP A 242 14.24 -9.37 -20.02
N LYS A 243 13.83 -9.31 -18.75
CA LYS A 243 12.75 -8.43 -18.26
C LYS A 243 13.21 -6.99 -18.00
N GLY A 244 14.46 -6.66 -18.27
CA GLY A 244 15.05 -5.35 -18.01
C GLY A 244 15.21 -5.02 -16.52
N LEU A 245 15.18 -6.02 -15.62
CA LEU A 245 15.36 -5.78 -14.18
C LEU A 245 16.81 -5.44 -13.83
N TYR A 246 17.75 -5.81 -14.71
CA TYR A 246 19.18 -5.62 -14.51
C TYR A 246 19.83 -5.37 -15.86
N CYS A 247 20.68 -4.35 -15.95
CA CYS A 247 21.60 -4.19 -17.08
C CYS A 247 23.02 -4.55 -16.67
N LEU A 248 23.71 -5.25 -17.57
CA LEU A 248 25.11 -5.55 -17.41
C LEU A 248 25.91 -4.30 -17.79
N GLY A 249 26.39 -3.59 -16.76
CA GLY A 249 27.37 -2.53 -16.94
C GLY A 249 28.74 -3.14 -17.17
N TYR A 250 29.20 -3.12 -18.41
CA TYR A 250 30.60 -3.40 -18.70
C TYR A 250 31.35 -2.06 -18.74
N GLN A 251 32.21 -1.82 -17.75
CA GLN A 251 33.26 -0.81 -17.93
C GLN A 251 34.45 -1.52 -18.59
N THR A 252 34.77 -1.13 -19.82
CA THR A 252 36.08 -1.45 -20.39
C THR A 252 37.12 -0.65 -19.62
N ILE A 253 38.03 -1.36 -18.95
CA ILE A 253 39.20 -0.73 -18.34
C ILE A 253 40.25 -0.68 -19.43
N ASP A 254 40.41 0.50 -20.02
CA ASP A 254 41.58 0.79 -20.83
C ASP A 254 42.78 0.87 -19.88
N ARG A 255 43.51 -0.24 -19.76
CA ARG A 255 44.84 -0.18 -19.17
C ARG A 255 45.77 0.37 -20.23
N GLU A 256 46.08 1.66 -20.13
CA GLU A 256 47.23 2.24 -20.81
C GLU A 256 48.46 1.35 -20.52
N GLY A 257 48.97 0.69 -21.57
CA GLY A 257 50.17 -0.16 -21.50
C GLY A 257 49.98 -1.67 -21.61
N VAL A 258 48.76 -2.19 -21.82
CA VAL A 258 48.59 -3.60 -22.25
C VAL A 258 48.39 -3.63 -23.76
N GLY A 259 49.48 -3.92 -24.48
CA GLY A 259 49.44 -4.14 -25.93
C GLY A 259 48.47 -5.26 -26.30
N ASP A 260 47.94 -5.11 -27.52
CA ASP A 260 47.00 -5.94 -28.29
C ASP A 260 46.55 -7.30 -27.71
N ASP A 261 45.25 -7.56 -27.94
CA ASP A 261 44.53 -8.83 -27.83
C ASP A 261 43.93 -9.25 -26.48
N ARG A 262 44.14 -8.50 -25.39
CA ARG A 262 43.48 -8.83 -24.11
C ARG A 262 42.89 -7.62 -23.41
N GLN A 263 41.90 -7.00 -24.06
CA GLN A 263 40.89 -6.24 -23.31
C GLN A 263 40.20 -7.19 -22.34
N ARG A 264 40.55 -7.10 -21.05
CA ARG A 264 39.82 -7.78 -19.99
C ARG A 264 38.61 -6.93 -19.65
N ALA A 265 37.43 -7.33 -20.14
CA ALA A 265 36.18 -6.84 -19.60
C ALA A 265 36.14 -7.19 -18.10
N ARG A 266 36.29 -6.19 -17.23
CA ARG A 266 36.10 -6.37 -15.81
C ARG A 266 34.61 -6.17 -15.56
N PHE A 267 33.94 -7.21 -15.08
CA PHE A 267 32.58 -7.10 -14.56
C PHE A 267 32.64 -6.13 -13.38
N LEU A 268 32.29 -4.87 -13.61
CA LEU A 268 32.39 -3.81 -12.61
C LEU A 268 31.10 -3.66 -11.80
N GLY A 269 30.03 -4.30 -12.24
CA GLY A 269 28.80 -4.37 -11.49
C GLY A 269 27.60 -4.50 -12.41
N VAL A 270 26.44 -4.63 -11.81
CA VAL A 270 25.19 -4.38 -12.50
C VAL A 270 24.94 -2.87 -12.44
N THR A 271 24.78 -2.24 -13.60
CA THR A 271 24.36 -0.84 -13.70
C THR A 271 22.88 -0.80 -14.02
N LEU A 272 22.15 0.12 -13.39
CA LEU A 272 20.70 0.12 -13.34
C LEU A 272 20.11 1.00 -14.43
N VAL A 273 19.01 0.55 -15.02
CA VAL A 273 18.31 1.22 -16.13
C VAL A 273 17.45 2.36 -15.60
N GLY A 274 17.70 3.58 -16.06
CA GLY A 274 16.69 4.62 -16.21
C GLY A 274 16.27 4.70 -17.68
N ASP A 275 15.11 5.32 -17.96
CA ASP A 275 14.49 5.36 -19.30
C ASP A 275 15.35 6.00 -20.42
N ASP A 276 16.50 6.60 -20.09
CA ASP A 276 17.46 7.16 -21.04
C ASP A 276 18.82 6.44 -20.93
N CYS A 277 19.01 5.37 -21.70
CA CYS A 277 20.34 4.87 -22.03
C CYS A 277 20.99 5.80 -23.07
N VAL A 278 21.58 6.91 -22.62
CA VAL A 278 22.67 7.52 -23.38
C VAL A 278 23.94 6.78 -23.00
N ALA A 279 24.37 5.85 -23.87
CA ALA A 279 25.76 5.42 -23.86
C ALA A 279 26.62 6.62 -24.27
N GLU A 280 26.93 7.51 -23.33
CA GLU A 280 27.88 8.59 -23.58
C GLU A 280 29.29 7.98 -23.54
N ARG A 281 29.72 7.48 -24.70
CA ARG A 281 31.13 7.32 -25.03
C ARG A 281 31.31 7.69 -26.48
N ASP A 282 31.70 8.94 -26.69
CA ASP A 282 32.37 9.37 -27.91
C ASP A 282 33.75 8.71 -27.91
N VAL A 283 33.83 7.50 -28.46
CA VAL A 283 35.08 6.78 -28.71
C VAL A 283 35.05 6.39 -30.17
N GLY A 284 35.97 6.97 -30.93
CA GLY A 284 36.22 6.62 -32.32
C GLY A 284 36.31 5.11 -32.47
N VAL A 285 35.43 4.58 -33.31
CA VAL A 285 35.34 3.18 -33.67
C VAL A 285 36.51 2.83 -34.58
N ASP A 286 37.25 1.79 -34.21
CA ASP A 286 37.69 0.77 -35.16
C ASP A 286 37.43 -0.62 -34.54
N ALA A 287 37.21 -1.59 -35.42
CA ALA A 287 36.15 -2.58 -35.37
C ALA A 287 36.24 -3.78 -34.38
N ASP A 288 35.15 -4.57 -34.43
CA ASP A 288 34.94 -5.97 -34.02
C ASP A 288 34.51 -6.30 -32.56
N ILE A 289 33.23 -6.01 -32.26
CA ILE A 289 32.38 -6.89 -31.44
C ILE A 289 31.09 -7.15 -32.21
N HIS A 290 31.11 -8.15 -33.09
CA HIS A 290 29.89 -8.73 -33.65
C HIS A 290 29.31 -9.79 -32.69
N GLN A 291 27.98 -9.79 -32.59
CA GLN A 291 27.10 -10.78 -31.93
C GLN A 291 26.80 -10.60 -30.43
N LEU A 292 26.00 -9.58 -30.10
CA LEU A 292 24.94 -9.72 -29.07
C LEU A 292 23.86 -8.62 -29.06
N VAL A 293 23.86 -7.70 -30.03
CA VAL A 293 22.86 -6.64 -30.13
C VAL A 293 22.26 -6.62 -31.54
N GLN A 294 21.30 -7.50 -31.79
CA GLN A 294 20.33 -7.32 -32.88
C GLN A 294 18.95 -7.69 -32.34
N GLY A 295 18.15 -6.68 -32.00
CA GLY A 295 16.79 -6.92 -31.51
C GLY A 295 16.01 -5.74 -30.93
N LEU A 296 16.43 -4.47 -31.08
CA LEU A 296 15.62 -3.33 -30.64
C LEU A 296 15.40 -2.31 -31.77
N PRO A 297 14.13 -1.89 -32.03
CA PRO A 297 13.81 -0.90 -33.04
C PRO A 297 14.14 0.51 -32.55
N GLY A 298 14.76 1.31 -33.43
CA GLY A 298 15.33 2.61 -33.12
C GLY A 298 14.32 3.71 -32.84
N TRP A 299 14.71 4.61 -31.94
CA TRP A 299 14.18 5.97 -31.81
C TRP A 299 15.34 6.94 -31.60
N VAL A 300 15.27 8.06 -32.32
CA VAL A 300 16.23 9.18 -32.35
C VAL A 300 15.73 10.28 -31.43
N ALA A 301 16.58 10.84 -30.58
CA ALA A 301 16.46 12.23 -30.12
C ALA A 301 17.82 12.76 -29.65
N GLY A 302 18.24 13.88 -30.26
CA GLY A 302 19.44 14.62 -29.89
C GLY A 302 19.19 15.60 -28.74
N GLY A 303 20.23 15.82 -27.93
CA GLY A 303 20.25 16.81 -26.86
C GLY A 303 21.68 17.28 -26.60
N MET A 304 21.88 18.58 -26.71
CA MET A 304 23.15 19.31 -26.74
C MET A 304 23.60 19.66 -25.32
N ILE A 305 24.85 19.36 -24.91
CA ILE A 305 25.42 19.85 -23.64
C ILE A 305 26.69 20.67 -23.91
N ARG A 306 26.71 21.89 -23.37
CA ARG A 306 27.82 22.85 -23.38
C ARG A 306 28.99 22.31 -22.53
N ARG A 307 30.20 22.29 -23.11
CA ARG A 307 31.47 22.22 -22.36
C ARG A 307 31.78 23.57 -21.73
N GLU A 308 31.81 23.65 -20.41
CA GLU A 308 32.59 24.67 -19.71
C GLU A 308 34.00 24.13 -19.47
N THR A 309 34.95 24.74 -20.15
CA THR A 309 36.40 24.52 -20.01
C THR A 309 36.89 25.05 -18.66
N LEU A 310 37.44 24.16 -17.84
CA LEU A 310 38.34 24.52 -16.74
C LEU A 310 39.66 25.03 -17.31
N GLY A 311 39.88 26.35 -17.18
CA GLY A 311 41.12 27.02 -17.49
C GLY A 311 42.17 26.76 -16.40
N SER A 312 43.37 26.42 -16.88
CA SER A 312 44.57 26.02 -16.17
C SER A 312 45.13 27.04 -15.18
N ILE A 313 45.72 26.46 -14.13
CA ILE A 313 46.71 27.02 -13.21
C ILE A 313 47.86 27.68 -14.00
N GLY A 314 48.13 28.95 -13.71
CA GLY A 314 49.35 29.65 -14.09
C GLY A 314 50.03 30.20 -12.85
N ALA A 315 51.21 29.65 -12.54
CA ALA A 315 52.14 30.16 -11.55
C ALA A 315 52.79 31.46 -12.05
N GLY A 316 53.04 32.41 -11.14
CA GLY A 316 53.80 33.63 -11.39
C GLY A 316 54.10 34.35 -10.08
N ASP A 317 55.36 34.23 -9.63
CA ASP A 317 55.98 34.97 -8.53
C ASP A 317 56.28 36.44 -8.90
N ALA A 318 56.60 37.23 -7.85
CA ALA A 318 57.08 38.63 -7.78
C ALA A 318 55.97 39.70 -7.89
N ASP A 319 55.80 40.67 -6.98
CA ASP A 319 56.63 41.32 -5.94
C ASP A 319 55.82 41.60 -4.65
#